data_AF-A0A3M1Y552-F1
#
_entry.id   AF-A0A3M1Y552-F1
#
_cell.length_a   1.000
_cell.length_b   1.000
_cell.length_c   1.000
_cell.angle_alpha   90.00
_cell.angle_beta   90.00
_cell.angle_gamma   90.00
#
_symmetry.space_group_name_H-M   'P 1'
#
loop_
_entity.id
_entity.type
_entity.pdbx_description
1 polymer ?
#
loop_
_entity_poly.entity_id
_entity_poly.type
_entity_poly.pdbx_seq_one_letter_code
_entity_poly.pdbx_strand_id
1 'polypeptide(L)' 'MEALISKKAARVLDLLEQIESVNEMIRLHEGDAFMQGQYQSRKQQFIQDLAEELKAFDIEPHDLAA' A
#
# COMPACT_ATOMS: atom_id res chain seq x y z
N MET A 1 28.19 -4.34 -10.16
CA MET A 1 27.00 -5.18 -9.96
C MET A 1 25.90 -4.19 -9.61
N GLU A 2 25.11 -3.79 -10.61
CA GLU A 2 23.96 -2.90 -10.41
C GLU A 2 23.04 -3.54 -9.38
N ALA A 3 22.71 -2.80 -8.32
CA ALA A 3 21.72 -3.26 -7.35
C ALA A 3 20.39 -3.41 -8.11
N LEU A 4 20.01 -4.65 -8.40
CA LEU A 4 18.94 -5.03 -9.34
C LEU A 4 17.57 -4.41 -9.03
N ILE A 5 17.34 -3.90 -7.83
CA ILE A 5 16.23 -3.00 -7.49
C ILE A 5 16.75 -2.00 -6.43
N SER A 6 16.51 -0.70 -6.63
CA SER A 6 16.75 0.31 -5.57
C SER A 6 15.96 -0.08 -4.33
N LYS A 7 16.56 -0.04 -3.12
CA LYS A 7 15.85 -0.36 -1.87
C LYS A 7 14.50 0.35 -1.73
N LYS A 8 14.41 1.58 -2.24
CA LYS A 8 13.17 2.37 -2.29
C LYS A 8 12.11 1.69 -3.17
N ALA A 9 12.50 1.19 -4.34
CA ALA A 9 11.57 0.56 -5.29
C ALA A 9 11.10 -0.80 -4.77
N ALA A 10 11.98 -1.55 -4.11
CA ALA A 10 11.60 -2.79 -3.43
C ALA A 10 10.57 -2.55 -2.32
N ARG A 11 10.73 -1.44 -1.56
CA ARG A 11 9.80 -1.06 -0.51
C ARG A 11 8.42 -0.63 -1.04
N VAL A 12 8.40 0.11 -2.14
CA VAL A 12 7.15 0.45 -2.84
C VAL A 12 6.42 -0.82 -3.31
N LEU A 13 7.15 -1.77 -3.92
CA LEU A 13 6.56 -3.04 -4.36
C LEU A 13 5.97 -3.83 -3.19
N ASP A 14 6.72 -3.97 -2.09
CA ASP A 14 6.26 -4.64 -0.87
C ASP A 14 4.97 -4.03 -0.31
N LEU A 15 4.85 -2.70 -0.27
CA LEU A 15 3.63 -2.01 0.16
C LEU A 15 2.45 -2.26 -0.77
N LEU A 16 2.68 -2.30 -2.10
CA LEU A 16 1.64 -2.61 -3.07
C LEU A 16 1.10 -4.05 -2.91
N GLU A 17 1.99 -5.04 -2.71
CA GLU A 17 1.60 -6.43 -2.44
C GLU A 17 0.80 -6.54 -1.13
N GLN A 18 1.20 -5.82 -0.08
CA GLN A 18 0.47 -5.77 1.19
C GLN A 18 -0.92 -5.12 1.04
N ILE A 19 -1.05 -4.07 0.21
CA ILE A 19 -2.33 -3.44 -0.12
C ILE A 19 -3.23 -4.42 -0.89
N GLU A 20 -2.69 -5.18 -1.84
CA GLU A 20 -3.43 -6.20 -2.56
C GLU A 20 -3.97 -7.28 -1.61
N SER A 21 -3.11 -7.80 -0.73
CA SER A 21 -3.49 -8.81 0.25
C SER A 21 -4.57 -8.30 1.21
N VAL A 22 -4.44 -7.08 1.75
CA VAL A 22 -5.47 -6.54 2.67
C VAL A 22 -6.79 -6.26 1.95
N ASN A 23 -6.76 -5.88 0.67
CA ASN A 23 -7.97 -5.74 -0.14
C ASN A 23 -8.69 -7.09 -0.30
N GLU A 24 -7.95 -8.19 -0.46
CA GLU A 24 -8.52 -9.52 -0.48
C GLU A 24 -9.16 -9.88 0.86
N MET A 25 -8.49 -9.58 1.98
CA MET A 25 -9.03 -9.84 3.33
C MET A 25 -10.34 -9.08 3.60
N ILE A 26 -10.44 -7.82 3.14
CA ILE A 26 -11.66 -7.02 3.23
C ILE A 26 -12.82 -7.68 2.47
N ARG A 27 -12.54 -8.22 1.28
CA ARG A 27 -13.55 -8.93 0.46
C ARG A 27 -13.95 -10.25 1.09
N LEU A 28 -12.99 -11.03 1.60
CA LEU A 28 -13.25 -12.32 2.23
C LEU A 28 -14.13 -12.22 3.50
N HIS A 29 -14.05 -11.09 4.20
CA HIS A 29 -14.82 -10.83 5.41
C HIS A 29 -16.05 -9.95 5.16
N GLU A 30 -16.58 -9.94 3.94
CA GLU A 30 -17.83 -9.23 3.65
C GLU A 30 -18.97 -9.70 4.56
N GLY A 31 -19.64 -8.73 5.21
CA GLY A 31 -20.68 -8.98 6.20
C GLY A 31 -20.18 -9.07 7.65
N ASP A 32 -18.87 -9.15 7.89
CA ASP A 32 -18.26 -9.01 9.21
C ASP A 32 -17.68 -7.60 9.40
N ALA A 33 -18.51 -6.68 9.89
CA ALA A 33 -18.15 -5.28 10.07
C ALA A 33 -16.95 -5.08 11.01
N PHE A 34 -16.77 -5.96 12.01
CA PHE A 34 -15.65 -5.86 12.93
C PHE A 34 -14.35 -6.18 12.20
N MET A 35 -14.30 -7.31 11.49
CA MET A 35 -13.10 -7.72 10.73
C MET A 35 -12.80 -6.75 9.59
N GLN A 36 -13.82 -6.30 8.86
CA GLN A 36 -13.62 -5.30 7.80
C GLN A 36 -13.05 -3.99 8.34
N GLY A 37 -13.53 -3.51 9.50
CA GLY A 37 -12.99 -2.30 10.13
C GLY A 37 -11.49 -2.43 10.44
N GLN A 38 -11.05 -3.58 10.94
CA GLN A 38 -9.63 -3.85 11.20
C GLN A 38 -8.80 -3.80 9.91
N TYR A 39 -9.25 -4.46 8.85
CA TYR A 39 -8.52 -4.47 7.57
C TYR A 39 -8.56 -3.12 6.86
N GLN A 40 -9.64 -2.35 6.98
CA GLN A 40 -9.72 -0.99 6.46
C GLN A 40 -8.73 -0.06 7.16
N SER A 41 -8.61 -0.15 8.49
CA SER A 41 -7.61 0.61 9.24
C SER A 41 -6.19 0.24 8.81
N ARG A 42 -5.89 -1.06 8.66
CA ARG A 42 -4.58 -1.53 8.16
C ARG A 42 -4.28 -1.05 6.74
N LYS A 43 -5.28 -1.10 5.84
CA LYS A 43 -5.17 -0.57 4.48
C LYS A 43 -4.82 0.92 4.50
N GLN A 44 -5.45 1.70 5.37
CA GLN A 44 -5.17 3.13 5.48
C GLN A 44 -3.72 3.39 5.91
N GLN A 45 -3.18 2.59 6.84
CA GLN A 45 -1.76 2.68 7.21
C GLN A 45 -0.85 2.39 6.02
N PHE A 46 -1.09 1.31 5.26
CA PHE A 46 -0.27 0.99 4.10
C PHE A 46 -0.32 2.06 3.01
N ILE A 47 -1.48 2.71 2.81
CA ILE A 47 -1.62 3.83 1.86
C ILE A 47 -0.81 5.04 2.32
N GLN A 48 -0.80 5.34 3.63
CA GLN A 48 0.02 6.43 4.18
C GLN A 48 1.51 6.14 4.00
N ASP A 49 1.95 4.94 4.35
CA ASP A 49 3.33 4.50 4.18
C ASP A 49 3.75 4.56 2.70
N LEU A 50 2.88 4.12 1.78
CA LEU A 50 3.13 4.17 0.35
C LEU A 50 3.29 5.62 -0.14
N ALA A 51 2.43 6.53 0.32
CA ALA A 51 2.55 7.94 -0.02
C ALA A 51 3.87 8.55 0.46
N GLU A 52 4.38 8.13 1.63
CA GLU A 52 5.69 8.57 2.12
C GLU A 52 6.84 8.02 1.28
N GLU A 53 6.80 6.76 0.89
CA GLU A 53 7.83 6.14 0.04
C GLU A 53 7.84 6.75 -1.37
N LEU A 54 6.67 7.08 -1.94
CA LEU A 54 6.55 7.72 -3.25
C LEU A 54 7.15 9.15 -3.27
N LYS A 55 7.09 9.90 -2.17
CA LYS A 55 7.79 11.19 -2.06
C LYS A 55 9.30 11.05 -2.26
N ALA A 56 9.90 9.90 -1.91
CA ALA A 56 11.31 9.65 -2.12
C ALA A 56 11.72 9.46 -3.59
N PHE A 57 10.72 9.42 -4.48
CA PHE A 57 10.80 9.43 -5.94
C PHE A 57 10.31 10.75 -6.55
N ASP A 58 10.06 11.78 -5.73
CA ASP A 58 9.47 13.05 -6.14
C ASP A 58 8.08 12.88 -6.79
N ILE A 59 7.32 11.87 -6.34
CA ILE A 59 5.93 11.62 -6.75
C ILE A 59 5.02 12.06 -5.60
N GLU A 60 4.11 12.99 -5.88
CA GLU A 60 3.11 13.48 -4.96
C GLU A 60 1.71 12.90 -5.26
N PRO A 61 0.76 12.93 -4.30
CA PRO A 61 -0.58 12.43 -4.53
C PRO A 61 -1.32 13.06 -5.72
N HIS A 62 -0.99 14.31 -6.07
CA HIS A 62 -1.60 15.01 -7.20
C HIS A 62 -1.11 14.47 -8.56
N ASP A 63 0.08 13.85 -8.62
CA ASP A 63 0.61 13.20 -9.82
C ASP A 63 -0.12 11.88 -10.14
N LEU A 64 -0.83 11.32 -9.16
CA LEU A 64 -1.55 10.05 -9.27
C LEU A 64 -3.01 10.22 -9.69
N ALA A 65 -3.53 11.44 -9.63
CA ALA A 65 -4.89 11.76 -10.06
C ALA A 65 -4.89 12.02 -11.58
N ALA A 66 -5.31 11.01 -12.36
CA ALA A 66 -5.54 11.12 -13.80
C ALA A 66 -6.91 11.72 -14.12
#